data_AF-A0A2C9LP36-F1
#
_entry.id   AF-A0A2C9LP36-F1
#
_cell.length_a   1.000
_cell.length_b   1.000
_cell.length_c   1.000
_cell.angle_alpha   90.00
_cell.angle_beta   90.00
_cell.angle_gamma   90.00
#
_symmetry.space_group_name_H-M   'P 1'
#
loop_
_entity.id
_entity.type
_entity.pdbx_description
1 polymer ?
#
loop_
_entity_poly.entity_id
_entity_poly.type
_entity_poly.pdbx_seq_one_letter_code
_entity_poly.pdbx_strand_id
1 'polypeptide(L)'
;MRNRLVNTATKRAEEELVLLDENLLKSSVESPLYLRPHSKYVLKSAITSDSTFLSSNLVMDYSLLVGVDETTQEMVVGIIDYIRTFTWDKKLEMVVKASGILGGQGKMPTVVSPQLYKSRFLEAMDRYFLHVPDHWTGLGQ
;
A
#
# COMPACT_ATOMS: atom_id res chain seq x y z
N MET A 1 7.18 -13.04 13.29
CA MET A 1 6.41 -11.81 13.56
C MET A 1 7.02 -10.69 12.74
N ARG A 2 6.27 -10.01 11.88
CA ARG A 2 6.77 -8.83 11.15
C ARG A 2 6.65 -7.64 12.09
N ASN A 3 7.80 -7.03 12.43
CA ASN A 3 7.85 -5.83 13.26
C ASN A 3 7.32 -4.66 12.43
N ARG A 4 6.11 -4.18 12.73
CA ARG A 4 5.42 -3.07 12.03
C ARG A 4 5.27 -1.82 12.88
N LEU A 5 5.98 -1.78 14.01
CA LEU A 5 5.97 -0.68 14.96
C LEU A 5 7.35 -0.03 14.98
N VAL A 6 7.38 1.29 14.80
CA VAL A 6 8.55 2.11 15.10
C VAL A 6 8.40 2.61 16.54
N ASN A 7 9.40 2.37 17.38
CA ASN A 7 9.40 2.87 18.75
C ASN A 7 9.81 4.35 18.76
N THR A 8 8.85 5.22 19.03
CA THR A 8 9.03 6.68 19.08
C THR A 8 9.76 7.15 20.35
N ALA A 9 9.97 6.28 21.34
CA ALA A 9 10.55 6.65 22.63
C ALA A 9 12.09 6.71 22.64
N THR A 10 12.78 6.27 21.59
CA THR A 10 14.22 5.93 21.69
C THR A 10 15.21 6.82 20.93
N LYS A 11 14.84 7.92 20.25
CA LYS A 11 15.88 8.74 19.57
C LYS A 11 15.56 10.22 19.29
N ARG A 12 16.65 10.96 19.08
CA ARG A 12 16.84 12.43 19.08
C ARG A 12 16.04 13.17 18.00
N ALA A 13 15.76 14.44 18.31
CA ALA A 13 14.91 15.41 17.59
C ALA A 13 15.29 15.79 16.13
N GLU A 14 16.22 15.08 15.46
CA GLU A 14 16.76 15.47 14.15
C GLU A 14 16.66 14.38 13.06
N GLU A 15 16.11 13.19 13.35
CA GLU A 15 15.90 12.15 12.33
C GLU A 15 14.41 12.10 11.93
N GLU A 16 14.08 12.36 10.66
CA GLU A 16 12.71 12.28 10.12
C GLU A 16 12.24 10.81 10.15
N LEU A 17 11.35 10.50 11.08
CA LEU A 17 10.91 9.13 11.36
C LEU A 17 9.90 8.66 10.28
N VAL A 18 10.29 7.65 9.51
CA VAL A 18 9.37 6.97 8.57
C VAL A 18 8.43 6.05 9.36
N LEU A 19 7.15 6.41 9.40
CA LEU A 19 6.10 5.65 10.07
C LEU A 19 5.61 4.48 9.19
N LEU A 20 5.24 3.37 9.83
CA LEU A 20 4.69 2.18 9.16
C LEU A 20 3.16 2.14 9.22
N ASP A 21 2.56 1.17 8.53
CA ASP A 21 1.11 1.02 8.36
C ASP A 21 0.32 0.98 9.69
N GLU A 22 0.87 0.35 10.73
CA GLU A 22 0.27 0.35 12.07
C GLU A 22 0.40 1.68 12.81
N ASN A 23 1.44 2.47 12.52
CA ASN A 23 1.61 3.80 13.08
C ASN A 23 0.62 4.78 12.44
N LEU A 24 0.40 4.68 11.12
CA LEU A 24 -0.61 5.47 10.42
C LEU A 24 -1.99 5.18 11.01
N LEU A 25 -2.36 3.91 11.22
CA LEU A 25 -3.64 3.54 11.82
C LEU A 25 -3.80 4.06 13.26
N LYS A 26 -2.74 4.02 14.09
CA LYS A 26 -2.78 4.57 15.44
C LYS A 26 -2.88 6.10 15.45
N SER A 27 -2.07 6.75 14.62
CA SER A 27 -2.09 8.21 14.45
C SER A 27 -3.43 8.69 13.88
N SER A 28 -4.08 7.93 13.00
CA SER A 28 -5.41 8.26 12.46
C SER A 28 -6.50 8.35 13.54
N VAL A 29 -6.31 7.70 14.69
CA VAL A 29 -7.24 7.80 15.83
C VAL A 29 -7.03 9.10 16.60
N GLU A 30 -5.79 9.59 16.66
CA GLU A 30 -5.41 10.79 17.40
C GLU A 30 -5.52 12.07 16.55
N SER A 31 -5.20 11.99 15.25
CA SER A 31 -5.25 13.06 14.27
C SER A 31 -5.70 12.49 12.91
N PRO A 32 -7.02 12.41 12.65
CA PRO A 32 -7.54 11.79 11.44
C PRO A 32 -7.27 12.66 10.20
N LEU A 33 -6.62 12.07 9.19
CA LEU A 33 -6.38 12.69 7.90
C LEU A 33 -7.60 12.48 7.00
N TYR A 34 -8.47 13.49 6.93
CA TYR A 34 -9.66 13.44 6.09
C TYR A 34 -9.43 14.07 4.72
N LEU A 35 -9.78 13.31 3.68
CA LEU A 35 -9.80 13.80 2.31
C LEU A 35 -11.19 14.34 1.94
N ARG A 36 -11.21 15.30 1.02
CA ARG A 36 -12.44 15.66 0.30
C ARG A 36 -12.88 14.49 -0.59
N PRO A 37 -14.20 14.27 -0.81
CA PRO A 37 -14.69 13.17 -1.65
C PRO A 37 -14.04 13.13 -3.03
N HIS A 38 -13.96 14.28 -3.71
CA HIS A 38 -13.31 14.41 -5.01
C HIS A 38 -11.82 14.02 -4.96
N SER A 39 -11.08 14.50 -3.95
CA SER A 39 -9.67 14.16 -3.78
C SER A 39 -9.45 12.68 -3.52
N LYS A 40 -10.32 12.04 -2.71
CA LYS A 40 -10.27 10.59 -2.51
C LYS A 40 -10.55 9.83 -3.81
N TYR A 41 -11.50 10.27 -4.63
CA TYR A 41 -11.77 9.64 -5.92
C TYR A 41 -10.57 9.71 -6.86
N VAL A 42 -9.93 10.87 -6.98
CA VAL A 42 -8.73 11.07 -7.81
C VAL A 42 -7.58 10.18 -7.30
N LEU A 43 -7.32 10.21 -6.00
CA LEU A 43 -6.29 9.39 -5.35
C LEU A 43 -6.52 7.89 -5.60
N LYS A 44 -7.75 7.41 -5.38
CA LYS A 44 -8.11 6.01 -5.58
C LYS A 44 -7.93 5.58 -7.03
N SER A 45 -8.31 6.43 -7.99
CA SER A 45 -8.17 6.17 -9.42
C SER A 45 -6.69 6.09 -9.84
N ALA A 46 -5.86 7.01 -9.34
CA ALA A 46 -4.42 7.01 -9.60
C ALA A 46 -3.75 5.74 -9.03
N ILE A 47 -3.95 5.45 -7.74
CA ILE A 47 -3.38 4.27 -7.08
C ILE A 47 -3.84 2.97 -7.76
N THR A 48 -5.11 2.88 -8.18
CA THR A 48 -5.64 1.70 -8.88
C THR A 48 -4.98 1.47 -10.23
N SER A 49 -4.75 2.56 -10.97
CA SER A 49 -4.10 2.52 -12.28
C SER A 49 -2.64 2.07 -12.14
N ASP A 50 -1.89 2.71 -11.24
CA ASP A 50 -0.48 2.40 -11.00
C ASP A 50 -0.29 0.98 -10.47
N SER A 51 -1.11 0.57 -9.50
CA SER A 51 -1.05 -0.80 -8.95
C SER A 51 -1.43 -1.85 -9.99
N THR A 52 -2.29 -1.52 -10.95
CA THR A 52 -2.61 -2.40 -12.08
C THR A 52 -1.42 -2.52 -13.03
N PHE A 53 -0.74 -1.41 -13.34
CA PHE A 53 0.50 -1.43 -14.12
C PHE A 53 1.59 -2.29 -13.44
N LEU A 54 1.80 -2.11 -12.13
CA LEU A 54 2.77 -2.89 -11.36
C LEU A 54 2.44 -4.38 -11.33
N SER A 55 1.17 -4.73 -11.11
CA SER A 55 0.70 -6.12 -11.12
C SER A 55 0.91 -6.80 -12.48
N SER A 56 0.62 -6.10 -13.59
CA SER A 56 0.85 -6.59 -14.95
C SER A 56 2.33 -6.85 -15.26
N ASN A 57 3.23 -6.11 -14.61
CA ASN A 57 4.67 -6.30 -14.70
C ASN A 57 5.23 -7.28 -13.65
N LEU A 58 4.35 -8.00 -12.92
CA LEU A 58 4.71 -8.93 -11.84
C LEU A 58 5.48 -8.26 -10.69
N VAL A 59 5.35 -6.94 -10.53
CA VAL A 59 5.97 -6.19 -9.43
C VAL A 59 5.10 -6.34 -8.18
N MET A 60 5.76 -6.60 -7.06
CA MET A 60 5.15 -6.82 -5.75
C MET A 60 6.03 -6.19 -4.66
N ASP A 61 5.50 -6.10 -3.44
CA ASP A 61 6.19 -5.54 -2.27
C ASP A 61 6.53 -4.05 -2.39
N TYR A 62 5.78 -3.30 -3.20
CA TYR A 62 5.87 -1.84 -3.28
C TYR A 62 5.06 -1.17 -2.17
N SER A 63 5.48 0.02 -1.73
CA SER A 63 4.80 0.75 -0.65
C SER A 63 4.25 2.10 -1.14
N LEU A 64 3.26 2.65 -0.44
CA LEU A 64 2.85 4.04 -0.66
C LEU A 64 3.57 4.91 0.38
N LEU A 65 4.38 5.85 -0.09
CA LEU A 65 4.93 6.93 0.73
C LEU A 65 3.92 8.06 0.81
N VAL A 66 3.73 8.59 2.02
CA VAL A 66 2.82 9.69 2.30
C VAL A 66 3.59 10.75 3.07
N GLY A 67 3.66 11.96 2.53
CA GLY A 67 4.12 13.15 3.23
C GLY A 67 2.93 14.06 3.54
N VAL A 68 2.88 14.58 4.77
CA VAL A 68 1.82 15.47 5.22
C VAL A 68 2.49 16.72 5.78
N ASP A 69 2.15 17.88 5.22
CA ASP A 69 2.55 19.17 5.74
C ASP A 69 1.37 19.76 6.55
N GLU A 70 1.51 19.80 7.87
CA GLU A 70 0.48 20.35 8.76
C GLU A 70 0.34 21.88 8.65
N THR A 71 1.37 22.58 8.17
CA THR A 71 1.36 24.04 8.03
C THR A 71 0.57 24.45 6.79
N THR A 72 0.82 23.79 5.67
CA THR A 72 0.12 24.07 4.40
C THR A 72 -1.16 23.24 4.22
N GLN A 73 -1.37 22.23 5.08
CA GLN A 73 -2.48 21.25 4.98
C GLN A 73 -2.46 20.49 3.65
N GLU A 74 -1.26 20.21 3.14
CA GLU A 74 -1.05 19.48 1.90
C GLU A 74 -0.60 18.05 2.17
N MET A 75 -1.06 17.14 1.32
CA MET A 75 -0.65 15.73 1.34
C MET A 75 -0.05 15.36 -0.01
N VAL A 76 1.18 14.85 0.03
CA VAL A 76 1.89 14.34 -1.14
C VAL A 76 2.00 12.82 -1.00
N VAL A 77 1.72 12.09 -2.08
CA VAL A 77 1.77 10.62 -2.08
C VAL A 77 2.53 10.10 -3.29
N GLY A 78 3.16 8.94 -3.14
CA GLY A 78 3.83 8.26 -4.25
C GLY A 78 4.11 6.79 -3.95
N ILE A 79 3.99 5.92 -4.96
CA ILE A 79 4.40 4.53 -4.82
C ILE A 79 5.93 4.45 -4.91
N ILE A 80 6.56 3.70 -4.01
CA ILE A 80 8.02 3.51 -3.93
C ILE A 80 8.38 2.01 -3.95
N ASP A 81 9.68 1.71 -4.02
CA ASP A 81 10.24 0.34 -3.97
C ASP A 81 9.77 -0.62 -5.07
N TYR A 82 9.34 -0.08 -6.22
CA TYR A 82 8.86 -0.87 -7.36
C TYR A 82 9.98 -1.25 -8.36
N ILE A 83 11.18 -0.67 -8.24
CA ILE A 83 12.35 -1.06 -9.03
C ILE A 83 13.09 -2.17 -8.29
N ARG A 84 12.73 -3.43 -8.56
CA ARG A 84 13.55 -4.58 -8.16
C ARG A 84 14.65 -4.79 -9.19
N THR A 85 15.90 -4.94 -8.75
CA THR A 85 16.97 -5.49 -9.59
C THR A 85 16.52 -6.87 -10.07
N PHE A 86 16.32 -6.95 -11.39
CA PHE A 86 15.90 -8.13 -12.14
C PHE A 86 16.78 -9.34 -11.79
N THR A 87 16.31 -10.19 -10.87
CA THR A 87 16.71 -11.60 -10.86
C THR A 87 15.54 -12.38 -11.42
N TRP A 88 15.67 -12.67 -12.71
CA TRP A 88 14.88 -13.65 -13.46
C TRP A 88 14.66 -14.96 -12.68
N ASP A 89 15.52 -15.24 -11.72
CA ASP A 89 15.51 -16.32 -10.73
C ASP A 89 14.14 -16.56 -10.09
N LYS A 90 13.43 -15.51 -9.63
CA LYS A 90 12.10 -15.68 -9.00
C LYS A 90 10.99 -15.98 -10.01
N LYS A 91 11.12 -15.45 -11.23
CA LYS A 91 10.15 -15.69 -12.32
C LYS A 91 10.28 -17.12 -12.85
N LEU A 92 11.50 -17.63 -12.95
CA LEU A 92 11.78 -19.03 -13.31
C LEU A 92 11.22 -19.99 -12.26
N GLU A 93 11.45 -19.71 -10.96
CA GLU A 93 10.95 -20.56 -9.88
C GLU A 93 9.41 -20.65 -9.86
N MET A 94 8.72 -19.54 -10.14
CA MET A 94 7.26 -19.50 -10.20
C MET A 94 6.69 -20.27 -11.41
N VAL A 95 7.33 -20.16 -12.58
CA VAL A 95 6.93 -20.89 -13.80
C VAL A 95 7.18 -22.39 -13.63
N VAL A 96 8.33 -22.79 -13.07
CA VAL A 96 8.66 -24.19 -12.80
C VAL A 96 7.69 -24.81 -11.79
N LYS A 97 7.30 -24.06 -10.75
CA LYS A 97 6.32 -24.52 -9.75
C LYS A 97 4.89 -24.57 -10.29
N ALA A 98 4.50 -23.64 -11.17
CA ALA A 98 3.17 -23.64 -11.80
C ALA A 98 3.01 -24.71 -12.89
N SER A 99 4.10 -25.16 -13.52
CA SER A 99 4.06 -26.14 -14.62
C SER A 99 3.87 -27.60 -14.19
N GLY A 100 3.62 -27.88 -12.90
CA GLY A 100 3.06 -29.17 -12.45
C GLY A 100 4.01 -30.38 -12.48
N ILE A 101 5.33 -30.20 -12.61
CA ILE A 101 6.28 -31.33 -12.74
C ILE A 101 6.62 -32.01 -11.40
N LEU A 102 6.35 -31.38 -10.25
CA LEU A 102 6.64 -31.98 -8.93
C LEU A 102 5.34 -32.11 -8.13
N GLY A 103 4.74 -33.30 -8.22
CA GLY A 103 3.57 -33.73 -7.46
C GLY A 103 3.79 -33.73 -5.95
N GLY A 104 3.60 -32.58 -5.31
CA GLY A 104 3.66 -32.42 -3.87
C GLY A 104 2.45 -31.63 -3.35
N GLN A 105 1.52 -32.33 -2.72
CA GLN A 105 0.52 -31.76 -1.81
C GLN A 105 1.28 -31.05 -0.66
N GLY A 106 1.43 -29.74 -0.74
CA GLY A 106 2.06 -28.94 0.31
C GLY A 106 1.56 -27.51 0.25
N LYS A 107 0.83 -27.11 1.31
CA LYS A 107 0.32 -25.76 1.66
C LYS A 107 0.57 -24.65 0.62
N MET A 108 -0.52 -24.03 0.15
CA MET A 108 -0.51 -22.85 -0.73
C MET A 108 0.72 -21.97 -0.44
N PRO A 109 1.61 -21.75 -1.44
CA PRO A 109 2.82 -20.99 -1.20
C PRO A 109 2.43 -19.60 -0.70
N THR A 110 3.07 -19.15 0.37
CA THR A 110 2.90 -17.81 0.97
C THR A 110 3.29 -16.66 0.01
N VAL A 111 3.67 -17.01 -1.22
CA VAL A 111 3.89 -16.10 -2.35
C VAL A 111 2.53 -15.71 -2.91
N VAL A 112 2.02 -14.61 -2.36
CA VAL A 112 0.83 -13.90 -2.86
C VAL A 112 1.06 -13.58 -4.34
N SER A 113 0.11 -13.90 -5.23
CA SER A 113 0.22 -13.50 -6.64
C SER A 113 0.24 -11.98 -6.78
N PRO A 114 0.84 -11.40 -7.84
CA PRO A 114 0.81 -9.96 -8.05
C PRO A 114 -0.60 -9.36 -8.05
N GLN A 115 -1.60 -10.14 -8.48
CA GLN A 115 -3.01 -9.74 -8.46
C GLN A 115 -3.56 -9.69 -7.03
N LEU A 116 -3.25 -10.68 -6.20
CA LEU A 116 -3.69 -10.70 -4.81
C LEU A 116 -2.96 -9.63 -3.97
N TYR A 117 -1.69 -9.35 -4.26
CA TYR A 117 -0.95 -8.24 -3.63
C TYR A 117 -1.62 -6.90 -3.95
N LYS A 118 -1.91 -6.66 -5.24
CA LYS A 118 -2.64 -5.46 -5.69
C LYS A 118 -3.95 -5.29 -4.93
N SER A 119 -4.81 -6.32 -4.87
CA SER A 119 -6.11 -6.20 -4.20
C SER A 119 -5.98 -5.83 -2.73
N ARG A 120 -5.04 -6.46 -2.01
CA ARG A 120 -4.78 -6.14 -0.59
C ARG A 120 -4.22 -4.73 -0.40
N PHE A 121 -3.37 -4.29 -1.31
CA PHE A 121 -2.82 -2.93 -1.30
C PHE A 121 -3.93 -1.90 -1.49
N LEU A 122 -4.80 -2.07 -2.49
CA LEU A 122 -5.94 -1.17 -2.75
C LEU A 122 -6.92 -1.13 -1.56
N GLU A 123 -7.22 -2.29 -0.97
CA GLU A 123 -8.08 -2.38 0.21
C GLU A 123 -7.47 -1.67 1.43
N ALA A 124 -6.16 -1.75 1.61
CA ALA A 124 -5.47 -1.02 2.67
C ALA A 124 -5.55 0.50 2.45
N MET A 125 -5.26 0.97 1.23
CA MET A 125 -5.31 2.41 0.92
C MET A 125 -6.73 2.99 1.08
N ASP A 126 -7.77 2.23 0.70
CA ASP A 126 -9.16 2.68 0.87
C ASP A 126 -9.54 2.86 2.35
N ARG A 127 -8.98 2.05 3.25
CA ARG A 127 -9.16 2.16 4.71
C ARG A 127 -8.29 3.25 5.34
N TYR A 128 -7.10 3.49 4.82
CA TYR A 128 -6.17 4.49 5.38
C TYR A 128 -6.60 5.91 5.07
N PHE A 129 -7.07 6.16 3.85
CA PHE A 129 -7.50 7.50 3.45
C PHE A 129 -9.01 7.63 3.61
N LEU A 130 -9.48 8.13 4.74
CA LEU A 130 -10.91 8.36 4.94
C LEU A 130 -11.35 9.66 4.27
N HIS A 131 -12.58 9.69 3.76
CA HIS A 131 -13.20 10.93 3.32
C HIS A 131 -14.43 11.22 4.18
N VAL A 132 -14.72 12.50 4.38
CA VAL A 132 -15.95 12.92 5.04
C VAL A 132 -17.03 13.07 3.96
N PRO A 133 -18.26 12.57 4.19
CA PRO A 133 -19.40 12.85 3.34
C PRO A 133 -19.59 14.36 3.14
N ASP A 134 -19.77 14.79 1.89
CA ASP A 134 -20.18 16.15 1.59
C ASP A 134 -21.71 16.27 1.52
N HIS A 135 -22.22 17.49 1.31
CA HIS A 135 -23.65 17.76 1.21
C HIS A 135 -24.36 17.02 0.05
N TRP A 136 -23.60 16.43 -0.88
CA TRP A 136 -24.11 15.70 -2.04
C TRP A 136 -24.03 14.19 -1.86
N THR A 137 -23.41 13.72 -0.77
CA THR A 137 -23.20 12.31 -0.52
C THR A 137 -24.54 11.63 -0.21
N GLY A 138 -24.95 10.70 -1.07
CA GLY A 138 -26.23 9.99 -0.98
C GLY A 138 -27.36 10.57 -1.85
N LEU A 139 -27.14 11.71 -2.51
CA LEU A 139 -28.08 12.22 -3.51
C LEU A 139 -27.79 11.53 -4.86
N GLY A 140 -28.66 10.60 -5.25
CA GLY A 140 -28.55 9.85 -6.51
C GLY A 140 -28.21 8.37 -6.38
N GLN A 141 -28.37 7.79 -5.18
CA GLN A 141 -28.46 6.34 -4.99
C GLN A 141 -29.87 5.83 -5.26
#